data_AF-A0A3M2S4E4-F1
#
_entry.id   AF-A0A3M2S4E4-F1
#
_cell.length_a   1.000
_cell.length_b   1.000
_cell.length_c   1.000
_cell.angle_alpha   90.00
_cell.angle_beta   90.00
_cell.angle_gamma   90.00
#
_symmetry.space_group_name_H-M   'P 1'
#
loop_
_entity.id
_entity.type
_entity.pdbx_description
1 polymer ?
#
loop_
_entity_poly.entity_id
_entity_poly.type
_entity_poly.pdbx_seq_one_letter_code
_entity_poly.pdbx_strand_id
1 'polypeptide(L)'
;MATVVDADPIVHDGGPIPEYDRRVEVGKLRNDEHQRGIIQNLQNLHGELRNYNAPPVKHPSIESLKPTPKKSVFSSLFSKGPSKPAIGDIPNNLPRGLYLYGDVGCGKTMLMDLFYETLPGSVKTKTRIHFNNFMQDVHKRLHRIKMEHGNDIDAVPYITAEIAQQGNVLCFDEFQCTDVADAMILRRQAS
;
A
#
# COMPACT_ATOMS: atom_id res chain seq x y z
N MET A 1 -0.13 -33.63 3.47
CA MET A 1 -1.44 -32.96 3.26
C MET A 1 -1.98 -32.62 4.63
N ALA A 2 -1.83 -31.37 5.06
CA ALA A 2 -2.43 -30.87 6.28
C ALA A 2 -3.58 -29.95 5.87
N THR A 3 -4.80 -30.37 6.20
CA THR A 3 -6.03 -29.65 5.92
C THR A 3 -6.03 -28.39 6.77
N VAL A 4 -5.89 -27.23 6.12
CA VAL A 4 -6.19 -25.94 6.75
C VAL A 4 -7.69 -25.96 7.01
N VAL A 5 -8.06 -25.98 8.28
CA VAL A 5 -9.43 -25.71 8.71
C VAL A 5 -9.70 -24.26 8.34
N ASP A 6 -10.48 -24.05 7.27
CA ASP A 6 -11.04 -22.75 6.92
C ASP A 6 -11.75 -22.21 8.16
N ALA A 7 -11.16 -21.18 8.78
CA ALA A 7 -11.88 -20.38 9.77
C ALA A 7 -12.99 -19.65 9.01
N ASP A 8 -14.24 -19.83 9.45
CA ASP A 8 -15.40 -19.12 8.93
C ASP A 8 -15.08 -17.63 8.75
N PRO A 9 -15.46 -17.00 7.62
CA PRO A 9 -15.29 -15.58 7.42
C PRO A 9 -16.33 -14.85 8.28
N ILE A 10 -16.06 -14.74 9.58
CA ILE A 10 -16.84 -13.86 10.44
C ILE A 10 -16.46 -12.44 10.03
N VAL A 11 -17.33 -11.81 9.23
CA VAL A 11 -17.26 -10.39 8.93
C VAL A 11 -17.56 -9.64 10.23
N HIS A 12 -16.53 -9.39 11.02
CA HIS A 12 -16.61 -8.61 12.25
C HIS A 12 -16.65 -7.12 11.91
N ASP A 13 -17.85 -6.58 11.63
CA ASP A 13 -18.07 -5.13 11.38
C ASP A 13 -17.79 -4.24 12.62
N GLY A 14 -17.33 -4.83 13.73
CA GLY A 14 -16.87 -4.11 14.93
C GLY A 14 -15.46 -3.52 14.80
N GLY A 15 -14.61 -4.09 13.94
CA GLY A 15 -13.23 -3.67 13.75
C GLY A 15 -12.22 -4.26 14.76
N PRO A 16 -10.98 -3.74 14.78
CA PRO A 16 -9.87 -4.25 15.58
C PRO A 16 -10.09 -4.35 17.10
N ILE A 17 -10.69 -3.36 17.76
CA ILE A 17 -10.87 -3.36 19.22
C ILE A 17 -11.81 -4.49 19.67
N PRO A 18 -13.05 -4.61 19.13
CA PRO A 18 -13.94 -5.70 19.52
C PRO A 18 -13.36 -7.08 19.26
N GLU A 19 -12.62 -7.26 18.16
CA GLU A 19 -11.98 -8.54 17.87
C GLU A 19 -10.84 -8.86 18.85
N TYR A 20 -10.05 -7.85 19.24
CA TYR A 20 -9.03 -8.03 20.27
C TYR A 20 -9.66 -8.41 21.62
N ASP A 21 -10.68 -7.68 22.06
CA ASP A 21 -11.37 -7.93 23.32
C ASP A 21 -11.99 -9.33 23.35
N ARG A 22 -12.60 -9.76 22.24
CA ARG A 22 -13.11 -11.12 22.08
C ARG A 22 -12.00 -12.16 22.23
N ARG A 23 -10.83 -11.96 21.60
CA ARG A 23 -9.68 -12.87 21.71
C ARG A 23 -9.13 -12.93 23.13
N VAL A 24 -9.16 -11.82 23.87
CA VAL A 24 -8.79 -11.77 25.29
C VAL A 24 -9.79 -12.56 26.13
N GLU A 25 -11.09 -12.35 25.91
CA GLU A 25 -12.16 -13.03 26.64
C GLU A 25 -12.12 -14.55 26.48
N VAL A 26 -11.90 -15.05 25.26
CA VAL A 26 -11.78 -16.49 24.98
C VAL A 26 -10.40 -17.07 25.32
N GLY A 27 -9.50 -16.29 25.92
CA GLY A 27 -8.17 -16.73 26.36
C GLY A 27 -7.16 -16.97 25.23
N LYS A 28 -7.45 -16.52 24.00
CA LYS A 28 -6.52 -16.61 22.85
C LYS A 28 -5.41 -15.56 22.90
N LEU A 29 -5.68 -14.41 23.52
CA LEU A 29 -4.70 -13.34 23.72
C LEU A 29 -4.63 -12.94 25.19
N ARG A 30 -3.45 -12.50 25.62
CA ARG A 30 -3.28 -11.83 26.92
C ARG A 30 -3.67 -10.37 26.77
N ASN A 31 -4.42 -9.84 27.74
CA ASN A 31 -4.71 -8.41 27.80
C ASN A 31 -3.41 -7.62 28.04
N ASP A 32 -3.05 -6.71 27.12
CA ASP A 32 -1.82 -5.93 27.15
C ASP A 32 -2.10 -4.45 26.86
N GLU A 33 -1.81 -3.57 27.83
CA GLU A 33 -2.10 -2.13 27.72
C GLU A 33 -1.30 -1.44 26.61
N HIS A 34 -0.07 -1.87 26.34
CA HIS A 34 0.72 -1.29 25.25
C HIS A 34 0.12 -1.65 23.89
N GLN A 35 -0.31 -2.91 23.73
CA GLN A 35 -0.98 -3.33 22.51
C GLN A 35 -2.31 -2.59 22.29
N ARG A 36 -3.06 -2.29 23.36
CA ARG A 36 -4.32 -1.53 23.25
C ARG A 36 -4.16 -0.17 22.60
N GLY A 37 -3.07 0.55 22.89
CA GLY A 37 -2.76 1.81 22.20
C GLY A 37 -2.57 1.64 20.69
N ILE A 38 -1.90 0.56 20.28
CA ILE A 38 -1.73 0.24 18.85
C ILE A 38 -3.05 -0.18 18.21
N ILE A 39 -3.84 -1.00 18.90
CA ILE A 39 -5.14 -1.47 18.42
C ILE A 39 -6.11 -0.30 18.26
N GLN A 40 -6.02 0.72 19.11
CA GLN A 40 -6.78 1.96 18.93
C GLN A 40 -6.43 2.67 17.62
N ASN A 41 -5.14 2.73 17.25
CA ASN A 41 -4.74 3.30 15.95
C ASN A 41 -5.27 2.45 14.79
N LEU A 42 -5.21 1.12 14.90
CA LEU A 42 -5.80 0.20 13.92
C LEU A 42 -7.31 0.41 13.78
N GLN A 43 -8.03 0.61 14.89
CA GLN A 43 -9.46 0.90 14.90
C GLN A 43 -9.79 2.22 14.21
N ASN A 44 -8.98 3.25 14.43
CA ASN A 44 -9.15 4.54 13.77
C ASN A 44 -9.00 4.39 12.25
N LEU A 45 -7.96 3.68 11.79
CA LEU A 45 -7.76 3.39 10.37
C LEU A 45 -8.91 2.54 9.80
N HIS A 46 -9.41 1.55 10.53
CA HIS A 46 -10.61 0.80 10.15
C HIS A 46 -11.81 1.73 9.92
N GLY A 47 -12.03 2.69 10.81
CA GLY A 47 -13.09 3.69 10.68
C GLY A 47 -12.93 4.60 9.45
N GLU A 48 -11.70 5.03 9.16
CA GLU A 48 -11.38 5.80 7.94
C GLU A 48 -11.67 4.97 6.67
N LEU A 49 -11.23 3.71 6.64
CA LEU A 49 -11.45 2.80 5.51
C LEU A 49 -12.93 2.46 5.30
N ARG A 50 -13.73 2.40 6.36
CA ARG A 50 -15.18 2.13 6.27
C ARG A 50 -15.90 3.16 5.40
N ASN A 51 -15.46 4.42 5.47
CA ASN A 51 -16.06 5.54 4.76
C ASN A 51 -15.29 5.94 3.49
N TYR A 52 -14.16 5.30 3.22
CA TYR A 52 -13.33 5.60 2.07
C TYR A 52 -13.80 4.85 0.82
N ASN A 53 -14.01 5.57 -0.28
CA ASN A 53 -14.25 5.00 -1.59
C ASN A 53 -13.08 5.34 -2.50
N ALA A 54 -12.30 4.33 -2.89
CA ALA A 54 -11.13 4.52 -3.73
C ALA A 54 -11.54 5.01 -5.13
N PRO A 55 -10.89 6.04 -5.68
CA PRO A 55 -11.15 6.49 -7.04
C PRO A 55 -10.75 5.39 -8.04
N PRO A 56 -11.37 5.33 -9.24
CA PRO A 56 -10.99 4.38 -10.26
C PRO A 56 -9.55 4.63 -10.73
N VAL A 57 -8.77 3.55 -10.86
CA VAL A 57 -7.38 3.60 -11.32
C VAL A 57 -7.31 4.09 -12.76
N LYS A 58 -6.49 5.11 -13.01
CA LYS A 58 -6.20 5.59 -14.37
C LYS A 58 -5.02 4.80 -14.93
N HIS A 59 -5.20 4.20 -16.10
CA HIS A 59 -4.14 3.47 -16.79
C HIS A 59 -3.39 4.38 -17.76
N PRO A 60 -2.13 4.74 -17.48
CA PRO A 60 -1.31 5.36 -18.51
C PRO A 60 -1.03 4.33 -19.61
N SER A 61 -1.27 4.68 -20.87
CA SER A 61 -0.84 3.82 -21.99
C SER A 61 0.68 3.95 -22.16
N ILE A 62 1.37 2.85 -22.51
CA ILE A 62 2.82 2.84 -22.73
C ILE A 62 3.24 3.89 -23.79
N GLU A 63 2.37 4.17 -24.76
CA GLU A 63 2.58 5.21 -25.78
C GLU A 63 2.58 6.63 -25.22
N SER A 64 1.78 6.90 -24.18
CA SER A 64 1.75 8.21 -23.49
C SER A 64 2.97 8.47 -22.61
N LEU A 65 3.78 7.44 -22.34
CA LEU A 65 4.99 7.49 -21.52
C LEU A 65 6.27 7.66 -22.35
N LYS A 66 6.18 7.66 -23.69
CA LYS A 66 7.30 8.03 -24.55
C LYS A 66 7.51 9.55 -24.50
N PRO A 67 8.73 10.05 -24.29
CA PRO A 67 8.99 11.48 -24.43
C PRO A 67 8.61 11.89 -25.85
N THR A 68 7.69 12.86 -25.97
CA THR A 68 7.44 13.50 -27.27
C THR A 68 8.76 14.08 -27.77
N PRO A 69 9.10 13.92 -29.06
CA PRO A 69 10.35 14.45 -29.59
C PRO A 69 10.34 15.96 -29.35
N LYS A 70 11.28 16.44 -28.52
CA LYS A 70 11.49 17.85 -28.26
C LYS A 70 11.79 18.52 -29.60
N LYS A 71 10.78 19.11 -30.24
CA LYS A 71 11.03 20.17 -31.21
C LYS A 71 11.63 21.32 -30.43
N SER A 72 12.95 21.45 -30.54
CA SER A 72 13.69 22.67 -30.23
C SER A 72 12.96 23.84 -30.85
N VAL A 73 12.29 24.64 -30.02
CA VAL A 73 11.92 26.00 -30.38
C VAL A 73 12.39 26.87 -29.23
N PHE A 74 13.59 27.39 -29.40
CA PHE A 74 14.16 28.56 -28.74
C PHE A 74 13.06 29.56 -28.35
N SER A 75 12.54 29.46 -27.12
CA SER A 75 11.73 30.46 -26.44
C SER A 75 11.69 30.11 -24.96
N SER A 76 11.76 31.09 -24.08
CA SER A 76 11.82 30.96 -22.60
C SER A 76 13.21 30.74 -21.97
N LEU A 77 14.20 31.57 -22.35
CA LEU A 77 14.97 32.25 -21.30
C LEU A 77 13.97 33.17 -20.55
N PHE A 78 13.91 33.06 -19.23
CA PHE A 78 12.99 33.76 -18.31
C PHE A 78 11.57 33.17 -18.17
N SER A 79 11.46 32.09 -17.41
CA SER A 79 10.27 31.82 -16.60
C SER A 79 10.71 31.24 -15.26
N LYS A 80 10.81 32.12 -14.26
CA LYS A 80 11.01 31.76 -12.85
C LYS A 80 9.62 31.57 -12.24
N GLY A 81 9.02 30.41 -12.52
CA GLY A 81 7.77 29.95 -11.92
C GLY A 81 8.01 28.67 -11.12
N PRO A 82 7.21 28.39 -10.08
CA PRO A 82 7.45 27.23 -9.23
C PRO A 82 7.26 25.96 -10.08
N SER A 83 8.31 25.14 -10.12
CA SER A 83 8.26 23.79 -10.67
C SER A 83 7.17 23.02 -9.94
N LYS A 84 6.05 22.71 -10.63
CA LYS A 84 5.07 21.75 -10.13
C LYS A 84 5.79 20.41 -9.88
N PRO A 85 5.67 19.79 -8.70
CA PRO A 85 6.24 18.48 -8.49
C PRO A 85 5.58 17.46 -9.41
N ALA A 86 6.37 16.55 -9.96
CA ALA A 86 5.95 15.44 -10.83
C ALA A 86 5.25 14.31 -10.05
N ILE A 87 4.41 14.68 -9.08
CA ILE A 87 3.70 13.80 -8.16
C ILE A 87 2.26 14.30 -8.21
N GLY A 88 1.32 13.44 -8.61
CA GLY A 88 -0.10 13.80 -8.64
C GLY A 88 -0.58 14.26 -7.26
N ASP A 89 -1.58 15.13 -7.22
CA ASP A 89 -2.13 15.61 -5.96
C ASP A 89 -2.75 14.44 -5.18
N ILE A 90 -2.17 14.11 -4.02
CA ILE A 90 -2.70 13.08 -3.11
C ILE A 90 -4.09 13.53 -2.66
N PRO A 91 -5.15 12.69 -2.80
CA PRO A 91 -6.49 13.07 -2.39
C PRO A 91 -6.53 13.39 -0.89
N ASN A 92 -7.12 14.52 -0.51
CA ASN A 92 -7.27 14.90 0.91
C ASN A 92 -8.09 13.88 1.74
N ASN A 93 -8.86 13.02 1.08
CA ASN A 93 -9.67 11.99 1.70
C ASN A 93 -8.99 10.61 1.72
N LEU A 94 -7.73 10.49 1.29
CA LEU A 94 -6.97 9.24 1.38
C LEU A 94 -6.65 8.92 2.85
N PRO A 95 -7.07 7.77 3.40
CA PRO A 95 -6.73 7.36 4.75
C PRO A 95 -5.21 7.28 4.94
N ARG A 96 -4.72 7.72 6.09
CA ARG A 96 -3.28 7.64 6.37
C ARG A 96 -2.90 6.22 6.74
N GLY A 97 -1.90 5.68 6.06
CA GLY A 97 -1.36 4.35 6.38
C GLY A 97 -0.74 4.29 7.78
N LEU A 98 -0.59 3.08 8.31
CA LEU A 98 0.07 2.80 9.58
C LEU A 98 1.34 1.98 9.36
N TYR A 99 2.41 2.32 10.10
CA TYR A 99 3.66 1.59 10.11
C TYR A 99 3.92 1.02 11.51
N LEU A 100 3.95 -0.30 11.63
CA LEU A 100 4.20 -1.00 12.89
C LEU A 100 5.69 -1.28 13.05
N TYR A 101 6.31 -0.75 14.11
CA TYR A 101 7.72 -0.95 14.42
C TYR A 101 7.91 -1.36 15.88
N GLY A 102 9.03 -2.05 16.16
CA GLY A 102 9.38 -2.55 17.49
C GLY A 102 10.21 -3.84 17.42
N ASP A 103 10.68 -4.31 18.57
CA ASP A 103 11.58 -5.46 18.69
C ASP A 103 10.97 -6.79 18.20
N VAL A 104 11.82 -7.79 17.98
CA VAL A 104 11.39 -9.14 17.63
C VAL A 104 10.52 -9.70 18.77
N GLY A 105 9.39 -10.31 18.43
CA GLY A 105 8.49 -10.93 19.42
C GLY A 105 7.45 -9.99 20.06
N CYS A 106 7.41 -8.69 19.74
CA CYS A 106 6.39 -7.77 20.31
C CYS A 106 4.96 -7.93 19.73
N GLY A 107 4.74 -8.91 18.84
CA GLY A 107 3.41 -9.23 18.32
C GLY A 107 2.96 -8.42 17.10
N LYS A 108 3.87 -7.75 16.37
CA LYS A 108 3.54 -6.99 15.14
C LYS A 108 2.74 -7.81 14.13
N THR A 109 3.19 -9.03 13.84
CA THR A 109 2.50 -9.96 12.92
C THR A 109 1.07 -10.24 13.39
N MET A 110 0.88 -10.53 14.68
CA MET A 110 -0.45 -10.76 15.24
C MET A 110 -1.35 -9.52 15.11
N LEU A 111 -0.84 -8.33 15.39
CA LEU A 111 -1.59 -7.08 15.23
C LEU A 111 -1.96 -6.81 13.77
N MET A 112 -1.05 -7.13 12.84
CA MET A 112 -1.28 -7.05 11.41
C MET A 112 -2.37 -8.03 10.95
N ASP A 113 -2.32 -9.28 11.43
CA ASP A 113 -3.30 -10.33 11.15
C ASP A 113 -4.69 -9.90 11.63
N LEU A 114 -4.77 -9.43 12.88
CA LEU A 114 -5.99 -8.94 13.49
C LEU A 114 -6.60 -7.79 12.69
N PHE A 115 -5.80 -6.82 12.23
CA PHE A 115 -6.30 -5.76 11.37
C PHE A 115 -6.76 -6.27 10.01
N TYR A 116 -5.96 -7.15 9.38
CA TYR A 116 -6.29 -7.72 8.07
C TYR A 116 -7.60 -8.51 8.08
N GLU A 117 -7.87 -9.25 9.16
CA GLU A 117 -9.09 -10.02 9.36
C GLU A 117 -10.31 -9.14 9.63
N THR A 118 -10.11 -7.99 10.29
CA THR A 118 -11.18 -7.08 10.68
C THR A 118 -11.45 -5.96 9.67
N LEU A 119 -10.82 -5.96 8.49
CA LEU A 119 -11.05 -4.93 7.47
C LEU A 119 -12.55 -4.76 7.15
N PRO A 120 -13.03 -3.51 7.03
CA PRO A 120 -14.45 -3.24 6.88
C PRO A 120 -14.96 -3.75 5.52
N GLY A 121 -16.25 -4.09 5.43
CA GLY A 121 -16.85 -4.59 4.19
C GLY A 121 -16.83 -3.62 3.00
N SER A 122 -16.53 -2.33 3.23
CA SER A 122 -16.27 -1.34 2.17
C SER A 122 -14.99 -1.66 1.38
N VAL A 123 -14.04 -2.38 1.99
CA VAL A 123 -12.79 -2.81 1.36
C VAL A 123 -13.09 -4.01 0.46
N LYS A 124 -13.13 -3.75 -0.85
CA LYS A 124 -13.43 -4.78 -1.87
C LYS A 124 -12.31 -5.79 -2.05
N THR A 125 -11.07 -5.33 -2.00
CA THR A 125 -9.88 -6.17 -2.18
C THR A 125 -8.82 -5.81 -1.13
N LYS A 126 -8.22 -6.85 -0.55
CA LYS A 126 -7.11 -6.75 0.39
C LYS A 126 -6.01 -7.70 -0.03
N THR A 127 -4.76 -7.28 0.10
CA THR A 127 -3.61 -8.12 -0.26
C THR A 127 -2.52 -7.97 0.78
N ARG A 128 -2.02 -9.10 1.26
CA ARG A 128 -0.83 -9.16 2.11
C ARG A 128 0.37 -9.61 1.30
N ILE A 129 1.46 -8.86 1.36
CA ILE A 129 2.64 -9.10 0.52
C ILE A 129 3.90 -8.94 1.37
N HIS A 130 4.84 -9.88 1.23
CA HIS A 130 6.17 -9.74 1.80
C HIS A 130 6.99 -8.71 1.00
N PHE A 131 7.51 -7.67 1.66
CA PHE A 131 8.09 -6.51 1.00
C PHE A 131 9.22 -6.84 0.00
N ASN A 132 10.15 -7.72 0.37
CA ASN A 132 11.27 -8.07 -0.52
C ASN A 132 10.80 -8.77 -1.81
N ASN A 133 9.76 -9.60 -1.72
CA ASN A 133 9.22 -10.31 -2.88
C ASN A 133 8.49 -9.34 -3.80
N PHE A 134 7.79 -8.38 -3.21
CA PHE A 134 7.14 -7.29 -3.93
C PHE A 134 8.15 -6.47 -4.73
N MET A 135 9.23 -5.99 -4.09
CA MET A 135 10.23 -5.17 -4.77
C MET A 135 10.94 -5.96 -5.88
N GLN A 136 11.27 -7.23 -5.65
CA GLN A 136 11.83 -8.09 -6.70
C GLN A 136 10.90 -8.22 -7.92
N ASP A 137 9.59 -8.37 -7.71
CA ASP A 137 8.62 -8.43 -8.80
C ASP A 137 8.52 -7.10 -9.55
N VAL A 138 8.44 -5.97 -8.82
CA VAL A 138 8.45 -4.63 -9.41
C VAL A 138 9.69 -4.41 -10.28
N HIS A 139 10.88 -4.73 -9.77
CA HIS A 139 12.14 -4.61 -10.53
C HIS A 139 12.15 -5.48 -11.78
N LYS A 140 11.67 -6.74 -11.69
CA LYS A 140 11.56 -7.64 -12.86
C LYS A 140 10.64 -7.07 -13.93
N ARG A 141 9.48 -6.52 -13.54
CA ARG A 141 8.52 -5.92 -14.48
C ARG A 141 9.09 -4.64 -15.12
N LEU A 142 9.70 -3.76 -14.33
CA LEU A 142 10.37 -2.56 -14.84
C LEU A 142 11.47 -2.91 -15.85
N HIS A 143 12.29 -3.91 -15.54
CA HIS A 143 13.34 -4.37 -16.44
C HIS A 143 12.77 -4.89 -17.76
N ARG A 144 11.72 -5.71 -17.73
CA ARG A 144 11.04 -6.23 -18.93
C ARG A 144 10.50 -5.10 -19.82
N ILE A 145 9.80 -4.12 -19.26
CA ILE A 145 9.28 -2.98 -20.03
C ILE A 145 10.42 -2.19 -20.70
N LYS A 146 11.53 -1.99 -19.99
CA LYS A 146 12.72 -1.34 -20.55
C LYS A 146 13.36 -2.14 -21.68
N MET A 147 13.37 -3.47 -21.59
CA MET A 147 13.87 -4.33 -22.68
C MET A 147 12.98 -4.30 -23.92
N GLU A 148 11.66 -4.26 -23.74
CA GLU A 148 10.70 -4.28 -24.84
C GLU A 148 10.53 -2.92 -25.53
N HIS A 149 10.64 -1.83 -24.77
CA HIS A 149 10.29 -0.49 -25.26
C HIS A 149 11.42 0.56 -25.17
N GLY A 150 12.57 0.20 -24.60
CA GLY A 150 13.75 1.06 -24.46
C GLY A 150 13.92 1.67 -23.06
N ASN A 151 15.15 2.08 -22.75
CA ASN A 151 15.53 2.57 -21.42
C ASN A 151 14.98 3.98 -21.07
N ASP A 152 14.50 4.74 -22.06
CA ASP A 152 14.01 6.12 -21.87
C ASP A 152 12.57 6.20 -21.35
N ILE A 153 11.90 5.05 -21.14
CA ILE A 153 10.52 5.01 -20.68
C ILE A 153 10.46 4.95 -19.16
N ASP A 154 9.72 5.89 -18.58
CA ASP A 154 9.34 5.85 -17.18
C ASP A 154 8.22 4.83 -16.97
N ALA A 155 8.59 3.60 -16.68
CA ALA A 155 7.66 2.47 -16.51
C ALA A 155 7.00 2.41 -15.12
N VAL A 156 7.44 3.23 -14.16
CA VAL A 156 6.92 3.18 -12.78
C VAL A 156 5.42 3.50 -12.71
N PRO A 157 4.88 4.56 -13.36
CA PRO A 157 3.45 4.84 -13.34
C PRO A 157 2.58 3.68 -13.87
N TYR A 158 3.09 2.94 -14.85
CA TYR A 158 2.40 1.79 -15.41
C TYR A 158 2.28 0.66 -14.38
N ILE A 159 3.40 0.33 -13.70
CA ILE A 159 3.42 -0.69 -12.65
C ILE A 159 2.61 -0.25 -11.42
N THR A 160 2.65 1.02 -11.03
CA THR A 160 1.80 1.56 -9.96
C THR A 160 0.32 1.37 -10.27
N ALA A 161 -0.11 1.66 -11.50
CA ALA A 161 -1.50 1.46 -11.90
C ALA A 161 -1.91 -0.02 -11.86
N GLU A 162 -1.04 -0.95 -12.28
CA GLU A 162 -1.31 -2.40 -12.15
C GLU A 162 -1.46 -2.84 -10.69
N ILE A 163 -0.61 -2.34 -9.79
CA ILE A 163 -0.65 -2.68 -8.36
C ILE A 163 -1.90 -2.08 -7.70
N ALA A 164 -2.26 -0.84 -8.04
CA ALA A 164 -3.45 -0.18 -7.52
C ALA A 164 -4.76 -0.90 -7.87
N GLN A 165 -4.77 -1.70 -8.95
CA GLN A 165 -5.92 -2.55 -9.28
C GLN A 165 -6.04 -3.79 -8.39
N GLN A 166 -4.95 -4.28 -7.82
CA GLN A 166 -4.93 -5.55 -7.08
C GLN A 166 -5.59 -5.43 -5.70
N GLY A 167 -5.52 -4.24 -5.07
CA GLY A 167 -5.91 -4.07 -3.68
C GLY A 167 -6.37 -2.65 -3.36
N ASN A 168 -7.53 -2.52 -2.72
CA ASN A 168 -7.94 -1.31 -2.01
C ASN A 168 -7.13 -1.10 -0.73
N VAL A 169 -6.61 -2.18 -0.13
CA VAL A 169 -5.72 -2.17 1.03
C VAL A 169 -4.55 -3.10 0.79
N LEU A 170 -3.33 -2.57 0.93
CA LEU A 170 -2.08 -3.31 0.86
C LEU A 170 -1.44 -3.43 2.24
N CYS A 171 -1.11 -4.66 2.60
CA CYS A 171 -0.54 -5.03 3.88
C CYS A 171 0.87 -5.58 3.65
N PHE A 172 1.88 -4.75 3.85
CA PHE A 172 3.27 -5.18 3.71
C PHE A 172 3.78 -5.84 4.99
N ASP A 173 4.24 -7.09 4.86
CA ASP A 173 4.97 -7.78 5.92
C ASP A 173 6.48 -7.61 5.75
N GLU A 174 7.21 -7.68 6.86
CA GLU A 174 8.67 -7.56 6.92
C GLU A 174 9.22 -6.37 6.13
N PHE A 175 8.61 -5.19 6.30
CA PHE A 175 9.00 -4.00 5.57
C PHE A 175 10.39 -3.51 5.99
N GLN A 176 11.38 -3.78 5.15
CA GLN A 176 12.76 -3.32 5.27
C GLN A 176 13.18 -2.68 3.95
N CYS A 177 13.06 -1.34 3.87
CA CYS A 177 13.55 -0.59 2.71
C CYS A 177 15.01 -0.21 2.94
N THR A 178 15.93 -0.95 2.34
CA THR A 178 17.38 -0.73 2.48
C THR A 178 17.99 0.07 1.33
N ASP A 179 17.30 0.18 0.19
CA ASP A 179 17.76 0.93 -1.00
C ASP A 179 16.97 2.23 -1.21
N VAL A 180 17.69 3.30 -1.57
CA VAL A 180 17.13 4.60 -1.96
C VAL A 180 16.27 4.46 -3.23
N ALA A 181 16.64 3.57 -4.16
CA ALA A 181 15.86 3.31 -5.37
C ALA A 181 14.48 2.73 -5.03
N ASP A 182 14.40 1.82 -4.06
CA ASP A 182 13.16 1.24 -3.58
C ASP A 182 12.28 2.28 -2.89
N ALA A 183 12.87 3.15 -2.07
CA ALA A 183 12.17 4.26 -1.43
C ALA A 183 11.58 5.23 -2.47
N MET A 184 12.32 5.51 -3.56
CA MET A 184 11.83 6.35 -4.65
C MET A 184 10.63 5.71 -5.39
N ILE A 185 10.65 4.39 -5.60
CA ILE A 185 9.53 3.66 -6.22
C ILE A 185 8.30 3.69 -5.30
N LEU A 186 8.47 3.40 -4.01
CA LEU A 186 7.38 3.40 -3.04
C LEU A 186 6.71 4.76 -2.90
N ARG A 187 7.50 5.84 -2.87
CA ARG A 187 6.97 7.21 -2.82
C ARG A 187 6.01 7.49 -3.99
N ARG A 188 6.29 6.91 -5.16
CA ARG A 188 5.47 7.08 -6.36
C ARG A 188 4.24 6.17 -6.40
N GLN A 189 4.14 5.20 -5.50
CA GLN A 189 2.95 4.35 -5.32
C GLN A 189 1.98 4.95 -4.30
N ALA A 190 2.49 5.67 -3.30
CA ALA A 190 1.70 6.34 -2.28
C ALA A 190 1.08 7.67 -2.75
N SER A 191 1.31 8.07 -4.00
CA SER A 191 0.85 9.32 -4.59
C SER A 191 -0.10 9.07 -5.76
#